data_AF-A0A1G1Z4T9-F1
#
_entry.id   AF-A0A1G1Z4T9-F1
#
_cell.length_a   1.000
_cell.length_b   1.000
_cell.length_c   1.000
_cell.angle_alpha   90.00
_cell.angle_beta   90.00
_cell.angle_gamma   90.00
#
_symmetry.space_group_name_H-M   'P 1'
#
loop_
_entity.id
_entity.type
_entity.pdbx_description
1 polymer ?
#
loop_
_entity_poly.entity_id
_entity_poly.type
_entity_poly.pdbx_seq_one_letter_code
_entity_poly.pdbx_strand_id
1 'polypeptide(L)'
;MTNELNDLEEVKSQWLKFGKVGDWLRGTLIDVRDMDNQMKPGEKIKIYEFLAHDGSFHFFKKVNGQIVIDEEPTILEKGSIWAVSGKPGIDSQMRSIKRGQIFGMLFSAEKPNVKNPSYNSTKIIKVLVGGVDPKFRPEVEVIGAEN
;
A
#
# COMPACT_ATOMS: atom_id res chain seq x y z
N MET A 1 -11.70 -36.98 -5.77
CA MET A 1 -10.69 -35.97 -5.35
C MET A 1 -11.45 -34.70 -5.01
N THR A 2 -11.05 -34.09 -3.92
CA THR A 2 -11.85 -33.33 -2.96
C THR A 2 -12.20 -31.90 -3.42
N ASN A 3 -13.49 -31.56 -3.39
CA ASN A 3 -14.05 -30.20 -3.54
C ASN A 3 -13.98 -29.46 -2.19
N GLU A 4 -12.79 -29.22 -1.67
CA GLU A 4 -12.59 -28.57 -0.34
C GLU A 4 -12.29 -27.06 -0.41
N LEU A 5 -12.32 -26.47 -1.61
CA LEU A 5 -11.97 -25.05 -1.81
C LEU A 5 -13.11 -24.21 -2.42
N ASN A 6 -14.32 -24.76 -2.59
CA ASN A 6 -15.43 -24.05 -3.25
C ASN A 6 -16.00 -22.88 -2.44
N ASP A 7 -15.80 -22.88 -1.11
CA ASP A 7 -16.29 -21.83 -0.21
C ASP A 7 -15.19 -20.80 0.14
N LEU A 8 -14.03 -20.86 -0.53
CA LEU A 8 -12.91 -19.96 -0.30
C LEU A 8 -12.78 -18.98 -1.47
N GLU A 9 -12.68 -17.70 -1.14
CA GLU A 9 -12.37 -16.67 -2.13
C GLU A 9 -10.86 -16.52 -2.33
N GLU A 10 -10.44 -16.39 -3.59
CA GLU A 10 -9.05 -16.10 -3.93
C GLU A 10 -8.67 -14.69 -3.43
N VAL A 11 -7.76 -14.62 -2.46
CA VAL A 11 -7.22 -13.35 -1.97
C VAL A 11 -6.19 -12.84 -2.99
N LYS A 12 -6.61 -11.92 -3.87
CA LYS A 12 -5.68 -11.21 -4.77
C LYS A 12 -5.07 -10.03 -4.04
N SER A 13 -3.75 -10.02 -3.86
CA SER A 13 -3.03 -8.84 -3.37
C SER A 13 -3.15 -7.70 -4.39
N GLN A 14 -3.94 -6.69 -4.07
CA GLN A 14 -4.13 -5.51 -4.93
C GLN A 14 -3.03 -4.49 -4.66
N TRP A 15 -2.30 -4.08 -5.69
CA TRP A 15 -1.21 -3.11 -5.58
C TRP A 15 -1.73 -1.69 -5.80
N LEU A 16 -1.50 -0.81 -4.83
CA LEU A 16 -1.86 0.60 -4.95
C LEU A 16 -0.70 1.42 -5.50
N LYS A 17 -0.99 2.24 -6.51
CA LYS A 17 -0.10 3.28 -7.04
C LYS A 17 -0.87 4.58 -7.20
N PHE A 18 -0.33 5.66 -6.64
CA PHE A 18 -0.94 6.98 -6.73
C PHE A 18 -0.76 7.60 -8.13
N GLY A 19 -1.88 7.90 -8.79
CA GLY A 19 -1.95 8.52 -10.10
C GLY A 19 -1.82 10.03 -10.04
N LYS A 20 -2.64 10.67 -9.20
CA LYS A 20 -2.89 12.11 -9.22
C LYS A 20 -2.75 12.78 -7.84
N VAL A 21 -2.27 14.02 -7.81
CA VAL A 21 -2.25 14.83 -6.59
C VAL A 21 -3.68 14.95 -6.04
N GLY A 22 -3.85 14.69 -4.75
CA GLY A 22 -5.14 14.58 -4.07
C GLY A 22 -5.57 13.13 -3.82
N ASP A 23 -4.97 12.15 -4.50
CA ASP A 23 -5.23 10.74 -4.20
C ASP A 23 -4.86 10.42 -2.74
N TRP A 24 -5.69 9.63 -2.08
CA TRP A 24 -5.51 9.28 -0.69
C TRP A 24 -6.05 7.90 -0.35
N LEU A 25 -5.55 7.35 0.75
CA LEU A 25 -6.04 6.12 1.35
C LEU A 25 -5.97 6.23 2.87
N ARG A 26 -6.77 5.40 3.53
CA ARG A 26 -6.64 5.11 4.95
C ARG A 26 -7.00 3.65 5.23
N GLY A 27 -6.29 3.07 6.19
CA GLY A 27 -6.48 1.69 6.57
C GLY A 27 -5.64 1.31 7.77
N THR A 28 -5.71 0.04 8.13
CA THR A 28 -4.95 -0.54 9.25
C THR A 28 -3.76 -1.29 8.69
N LEU A 29 -2.56 -0.98 9.16
CA LEU A 29 -1.36 -1.71 8.76
C LEU A 29 -1.43 -3.14 9.31
N ILE A 30 -1.45 -4.14 8.43
CA ILE A 30 -1.58 -5.55 8.83
C ILE A 30 -0.27 -6.33 8.71
N ASP A 31 0.57 -5.98 7.73
CA ASP A 31 1.87 -6.62 7.54
C ASP A 31 2.91 -5.69 6.91
N VAL A 32 4.18 -5.98 7.17
CA VAL A 32 5.33 -5.32 6.54
C VAL A 32 6.36 -6.38 6.19
N ARG A 33 6.65 -6.55 4.90
CA ARG A 33 7.67 -7.50 4.42
C ARG A 33 8.69 -6.83 3.51
N ASP A 34 9.87 -7.44 3.42
CA ASP A 34 10.88 -7.07 2.42
C ASP A 34 10.73 -7.99 1.20
N MET A 35 10.78 -7.42 0.01
CA MET A 35 10.72 -8.14 -1.27
C MET A 35 11.88 -7.68 -2.15
N ASP A 36 12.47 -8.59 -2.93
CA ASP A 36 13.53 -8.24 -3.86
C ASP A 36 13.01 -7.31 -4.96
N ASN A 37 13.79 -6.28 -5.28
CA ASN A 37 13.46 -5.35 -6.33
C ASN A 37 13.76 -5.97 -7.70
N GLN A 38 12.71 -6.40 -8.39
CA GLN A 38 12.83 -7.00 -9.74
C GLN A 38 13.50 -6.08 -10.77
N MET A 39 13.43 -4.76 -10.57
CA MET A 39 14.04 -3.78 -11.49
C MET A 39 15.49 -3.44 -11.13
N LYS A 40 15.92 -3.77 -9.90
CA LYS A 40 17.26 -3.49 -9.38
C LYS A 40 17.75 -4.66 -8.52
N PRO A 41 18.34 -5.68 -9.15
CA PRO A 41 18.84 -6.86 -8.45
C PRO A 41 19.75 -6.48 -7.27
N GLY A 42 19.50 -7.07 -6.11
CA GLY A 42 20.25 -6.79 -4.87
C GLY A 42 19.68 -5.67 -3.99
N GLU A 43 18.69 -4.90 -4.47
CA GLU A 43 17.96 -3.93 -3.65
C GLU A 43 16.69 -4.57 -3.08
N LYS A 44 16.42 -4.39 -1.78
CA LYS A 44 15.16 -4.81 -1.16
C LYS A 44 14.19 -3.63 -1.09
N ILE A 45 12.93 -3.89 -1.39
CA ILE A 45 11.83 -2.92 -1.21
C ILE A 45 10.90 -3.40 -0.10
N LYS A 46 10.46 -2.47 0.74
CA LYS A 46 9.42 -2.75 1.74
C LYS A 46 8.06 -2.80 1.08
N ILE A 47 7.24 -3.75 1.46
CA ILE A 47 5.83 -3.84 1.06
C ILE A 47 5.01 -3.68 2.32
N TYR A 48 4.12 -2.69 2.31
CA TYR A 48 3.19 -2.42 3.40
C TYR A 48 1.82 -2.92 2.98
N GLU A 49 1.30 -3.92 3.68
CA GLU A 49 -0.06 -4.42 3.47
C GLU A 49 -0.99 -3.83 4.51
N PHE A 50 -2.18 -3.46 4.06
CA PHE A 50 -3.17 -2.82 4.90
C PHE A 50 -4.59 -3.27 4.59
N LEU A 51 -5.41 -3.29 5.63
CA LEU A 51 -6.85 -3.45 5.54
C LEU A 51 -7.48 -2.09 5.26
N ALA A 52 -8.07 -1.91 4.07
CA ALA A 52 -8.64 -0.65 3.65
C ALA A 52 -9.85 -0.26 4.49
N HIS A 53 -9.91 1.01 4.91
CA HIS A 53 -11.10 1.61 5.51
C HIS A 53 -11.85 2.43 4.47
N ASP A 54 -11.11 3.27 3.77
CA ASP A 54 -11.57 4.22 2.77
C ASP A 54 -10.39 4.74 1.93
N GLY A 55 -10.69 5.31 0.78
CA GLY A 55 -9.70 5.94 -0.08
C GLY A 55 -10.21 6.16 -1.49
N SER A 56 -9.51 7.03 -2.20
CA SER A 56 -9.81 7.40 -3.57
C SER A 56 -8.50 7.68 -4.28
N PHE A 57 -8.21 6.93 -5.33
CA PHE A 57 -6.98 7.07 -6.09
C PHE A 57 -7.19 6.73 -7.56
N HIS A 58 -6.35 7.29 -8.43
CA HIS A 58 -6.45 7.05 -9.87
C HIS A 58 -5.40 6.04 -10.33
N PHE A 59 -5.82 5.03 -11.08
CA PHE A 59 -4.89 4.07 -11.68
C PHE A 59 -4.21 4.65 -12.93
N PHE A 60 -3.13 4.00 -13.32
CA PHE A 60 -2.50 4.21 -14.62
C PHE A 60 -3.05 3.17 -15.59
N LYS A 61 -3.59 3.61 -16.72
CA LYS A 61 -4.00 2.76 -17.84
C LYS A 61 -3.07 2.98 -19.03
N LYS A 62 -2.91 1.95 -19.87
CA LYS A 62 -2.15 2.05 -21.11
C LYS A 62 -3.11 2.24 -22.26
N VAL A 63 -3.11 3.43 -22.86
CA VAL A 63 -3.92 3.76 -24.05
C VAL A 63 -2.96 4.01 -25.19
N ASN A 64 -3.09 3.24 -26.28
CA ASN A 64 -2.24 3.37 -27.47
C ASN A 64 -0.73 3.36 -27.18
N GLY A 65 -0.30 2.53 -26.22
CA GLY A 65 1.12 2.46 -25.83
C GLY A 65 1.56 3.48 -24.79
N GLN A 66 0.77 4.53 -24.55
CA GLN A 66 1.08 5.60 -23.60
C GLN A 66 0.45 5.33 -22.23
N ILE A 67 1.17 5.67 -21.17
CA ILE A 67 0.65 5.62 -19.80
C ILE A 67 -0.17 6.88 -19.56
N VAL A 68 -1.47 6.72 -19.35
CA VAL A 68 -2.39 7.80 -18.99
C VAL A 68 -3.01 7.51 -17.63
N ILE A 69 -3.35 8.57 -16.89
CA ILE A 69 -4.05 8.45 -15.61
C ILE A 69 -5.53 8.25 -15.92
N ASP A 70 -6.20 7.38 -15.18
CA ASP A 70 -7.63 7.19 -15.34
C ASP A 70 -8.40 8.46 -14.93
N GLU A 71 -9.54 8.71 -15.58
CA GLU A 71 -10.34 9.90 -15.31
C GLU A 71 -11.19 9.72 -14.06
N GLU A 72 -11.70 8.50 -13.86
CA GLU A 72 -12.49 8.15 -12.69
C GLU A 72 -11.59 7.56 -11.59
N PRO A 73 -11.78 7.99 -10.33
CA PRO A 73 -11.03 7.42 -9.22
C PRO A 73 -11.54 6.01 -8.91
N THR A 74 -10.60 5.11 -8.63
CA THR A 74 -10.91 3.86 -7.91
C THR A 74 -11.17 4.19 -6.44
N ILE A 75 -12.31 3.71 -5.94
CA ILE A 75 -12.68 3.83 -4.54
C ILE A 75 -12.26 2.55 -3.82
N LEU A 76 -11.55 2.70 -2.70
CA LEU A 76 -11.16 1.56 -1.89
C LEU A 76 -12.40 0.97 -1.20
N GLU A 77 -12.66 -0.31 -1.45
CA GLU A 77 -13.70 -1.06 -0.76
C GLU A 77 -13.25 -1.36 0.68
N LYS A 78 -14.10 -1.02 1.65
CA LYS A 78 -13.81 -1.26 3.06
C LYS A 78 -13.65 -2.76 3.33
N GLY A 79 -12.56 -3.11 4.00
CA GLY A 79 -12.22 -4.50 4.34
C GLY A 79 -11.41 -5.23 3.27
N SER A 80 -11.16 -4.62 2.10
CA SER A 80 -10.24 -5.18 1.11
C SER A 80 -8.79 -5.04 1.57
N ILE A 81 -7.93 -5.98 1.15
CA ILE A 81 -6.49 -5.96 1.45
C ILE A 81 -5.73 -5.37 0.27
N TRP A 82 -4.93 -4.36 0.56
CA TRP A 82 -4.10 -3.66 -0.43
C TRP A 82 -2.65 -3.61 0.01
N ALA A 83 -1.76 -3.51 -0.97
CA ALA A 83 -0.33 -3.39 -0.78
C ALA A 83 0.19 -2.09 -1.41
N VAL A 84 1.07 -1.38 -0.70
CA VAL A 84 1.82 -0.23 -1.23
C VAL A 84 3.32 -0.50 -1.11
N SER A 85 4.05 -0.27 -2.20
CA SER A 85 5.52 -0.35 -2.18
C SER A 85 6.11 0.84 -1.43
N GLY A 86 7.06 0.53 -0.56
CA GLY A 86 7.94 1.45 0.10
C GLY A 86 8.84 2.20 -0.88
N LYS A 87 9.23 3.39 -0.42
CA LYS A 87 10.20 4.30 -1.05
C LYS A 87 10.87 5.05 0.10
N PRO A 88 12.12 5.53 -0.03
CA PRO A 88 12.83 6.14 1.10
C PRO A 88 12.03 7.20 1.89
N GLY A 89 11.26 8.05 1.19
CA GLY A 89 10.38 9.03 1.83
C GLY A 89 9.15 8.44 2.53
N ILE A 90 8.57 7.35 2.01
CA ILE A 90 7.48 6.62 2.65
C ILE A 90 8.03 5.82 3.84
N ASP A 91 9.11 5.08 3.64
CA ASP A 91 9.71 4.19 4.64
C ASP A 91 10.14 4.97 5.89
N SER A 92 10.71 6.16 5.68
CA SER A 92 11.08 7.04 6.79
C SER A 92 9.88 7.47 7.63
N GLN A 93 8.72 7.74 7.01
CA GLN A 93 7.51 8.14 7.72
C GLN A 93 6.82 6.92 8.36
N MET A 94 6.75 5.79 7.64
CA MET A 94 6.14 4.53 8.10
C MET A 94 6.88 3.89 9.28
N ARG A 95 8.15 4.23 9.52
CA ARG A 95 8.95 3.70 10.65
C ARG A 95 8.26 3.87 12.01
N SER A 96 7.43 4.90 12.17
CA SER A 96 6.71 5.18 13.42
C SER A 96 5.41 4.38 13.59
N ILE A 97 4.97 3.69 12.54
CA ILE A 97 3.66 3.01 12.47
C ILE A 97 3.86 1.52 12.70
N LYS A 98 3.12 0.98 13.66
CA LYS A 98 3.14 -0.43 14.05
C LYS A 98 1.98 -1.18 13.42
N ARG A 99 2.14 -2.50 13.28
CA ARG A 99 1.04 -3.41 12.89
C ARG A 99 -0.14 -3.19 13.84
N GLY A 100 -1.34 -3.16 13.28
CA GLY A 100 -2.60 -2.85 13.97
C GLY A 100 -2.89 -1.37 14.14
N GLN A 101 -2.00 -0.44 13.76
CA GLN A 101 -2.32 0.98 13.77
C GLN A 101 -3.00 1.42 12.48
N ILE A 102 -3.93 2.34 12.64
CA ILE A 102 -4.55 3.06 11.53
C ILE A 102 -3.52 4.04 10.97
N PHE A 103 -3.40 4.10 9.65
CA PHE A 103 -2.62 5.11 8.97
C PHE A 103 -3.37 5.62 7.74
N GLY A 104 -2.95 6.78 7.25
CA GLY A 104 -3.38 7.32 5.98
C GLY A 104 -2.19 7.69 5.12
N MET A 105 -2.37 7.69 3.81
CA MET A 105 -1.41 8.25 2.86
C MET A 105 -2.12 9.24 1.95
N LEU A 106 -1.47 10.37 1.68
CA LEU A 106 -1.97 11.42 0.81
C LEU A 106 -0.91 11.80 -0.20
N PHE A 107 -1.25 11.72 -1.48
CA PHE A 107 -0.44 12.25 -2.56
C PHE A 107 -0.59 13.78 -2.61
N SER A 108 0.32 14.48 -1.91
CA SER A 108 0.16 15.90 -1.60
C SER A 108 0.70 16.87 -2.65
N ALA A 109 1.75 16.50 -3.37
CA ALA A 109 2.40 17.37 -4.34
C ALA A 109 3.35 16.57 -5.24
N GLU A 110 3.71 17.15 -6.38
CA GLU A 110 4.81 16.68 -7.21
C GLU A 110 5.98 17.64 -7.12
N LYS A 111 7.19 17.10 -6.99
CA LYS A 111 8.42 17.88 -7.02
C LYS A 111 9.19 17.58 -8.31
N PRO A 112 9.44 18.56 -9.18
CA PRO A 112 10.23 18.34 -10.39
C PRO A 112 11.66 17.93 -10.02
N ASN A 113 12.24 17.07 -10.85
CA ASN A 113 13.61 16.64 -10.65
C ASN A 113 14.58 17.74 -11.14
N VAL A 114 15.07 18.54 -10.19
CA VAL A 114 15.95 19.68 -10.47
C VAL A 114 17.27 19.25 -11.12
N LYS A 115 17.76 18.04 -10.81
CA LYS A 115 19.04 17.53 -11.34
C LYS A 115 18.92 16.98 -12.75
N ASN A 116 17.79 16.35 -13.07
CA ASN A 116 17.52 15.75 -14.37
C ASN A 116 16.07 16.04 -14.77
N PRO A 117 15.80 17.19 -15.43
CA PRO A 117 14.45 17.60 -15.81
C PRO A 117 13.72 16.61 -16.72
N SER A 118 14.46 15.79 -17.47
CA SER A 118 13.91 14.73 -18.32
C SER A 118 13.40 13.51 -17.55
N TYR A 119 13.65 13.42 -16.23
CA TYR A 119 13.10 12.38 -15.38
C TYR A 119 11.76 12.79 -14.79
N ASN A 120 10.91 11.79 -14.53
CA ASN A 120 9.61 11.97 -13.92
C ASN A 120 9.70 12.74 -12.59
N SER A 121 8.68 13.55 -12.34
CA SER A 121 8.51 14.26 -11.07
C SER A 121 8.48 13.27 -9.90
N THR A 122 9.09 13.68 -8.79
CA THR A 122 9.04 12.91 -7.54
C THR A 122 7.72 13.18 -6.85
N LYS A 123 6.91 12.13 -6.66
CA LYS A 123 5.67 12.21 -5.91
C LYS A 123 5.95 12.41 -4.42
N ILE A 124 5.32 13.41 -3.81
CA ILE A 124 5.41 13.70 -2.38
C ILE A 124 4.20 13.09 -1.68
N ILE A 125 4.43 11.94 -1.06
CA ILE A 125 3.41 11.22 -0.28
C ILE A 125 3.59 11.55 1.20
N LYS A 126 2.54 12.10 1.81
CA LYS A 126 2.45 12.32 3.25
C LYS A 126 1.82 11.10 3.91
N VAL A 127 2.43 10.62 4.98
CA VAL A 127 1.87 9.55 5.81
C VAL A 127 1.31 10.18 7.08
N LEU A 128 0.10 9.81 7.43
CA LEU A 128 -0.62 10.25 8.62
C LEU A 128 -0.77 9.04 9.54
N VAL A 129 -0.52 9.23 10.83
CA VAL A 129 -0.65 8.16 11.84
C VAL A 129 -1.91 8.36 12.66
N GLY A 130 -2.64 7.28 12.89
CA GLY A 130 -3.81 7.22 13.76
C GLY A 130 -3.56 6.34 14.99
N GLY A 131 -4.64 6.10 15.75
CA GLY A 131 -4.62 5.17 16.88
C GLY A 131 -4.53 3.70 16.46
N VAL A 132 -4.53 2.82 17.46
CA VAL A 132 -4.69 1.38 17.24
C VAL A 132 -6.11 1.11 16.73
N ASP A 133 -6.24 0.26 15.70
CA ASP A 133 -7.54 -0.20 15.23
C ASP A 133 -8.13 -1.17 16.26
N PRO A 134 -9.27 -0.85 16.91
CA PRO A 134 -9.88 -1.72 17.91
C PRO A 134 -10.35 -3.06 17.35
N LYS A 135 -10.49 -3.18 16.03
CA LYS A 135 -10.88 -4.43 15.35
C LYS A 135 -9.68 -5.30 14.99
N PHE A 136 -8.47 -4.75 15.06
CA PHE A 136 -7.28 -5.53 14.79
C PHE A 136 -6.99 -6.46 15.97
N ARG A 137 -7.09 -7.76 15.71
CA ARG A 137 -6.65 -8.80 16.64
C ARG A 137 -5.35 -9.37 16.08
N PRO A 138 -4.18 -9.13 16.71
CA PRO A 138 -3.00 -9.90 16.34
C PRO A 138 -3.31 -11.37 16.57
N GLU A 139 -2.89 -12.25 15.65
CA GLU A 139 -2.92 -13.69 15.93
C GLU A 139 -2.20 -13.93 17.25
N VAL A 140 -2.92 -14.49 18.22
CA VAL A 140 -2.33 -14.82 19.52
C VAL A 140 -1.44 -16.03 19.26
N GLU A 141 -0.13 -15.83 19.28
CA GLU A 141 0.79 -16.96 19.42
C GLU A 141 0.43 -17.67 20.73
N VAL A 142 -0.23 -18.81 20.63
CA VAL A 142 -0.43 -19.71 21.77
C VAL A 142 0.94 -20.24 22.10
N ILE A 143 1.65 -19.56 22.99
CA ILE A 143 2.89 -20.07 23.57
C ILE A 143 2.47 -21.32 24.32
N GLY A 144 2.83 -22.48 23.78
CA GLY A 144 2.58 -23.77 24.40
C GLY A 144 3.18 -23.77 25.80
N ALA A 145 2.32 -23.69 26.81
CA ALA A 145 2.69 -24.05 28.16
C ALA A 145 2.81 -25.58 28.19
N GLU A 146 4.00 -26.09 27.91
CA GLU A 146 4.36 -27.45 28.31
C GLU A 146 4.48 -27.45 29.84
N ASN A 147 3.63 -28.25 30.48
CA ASN A 147 3.68 -28.57 31.91
C ASN A 147 4.83 -29.52 32.24
#